data_AF-A0A9D8EDH2-F1
#
_entry.id   AF-A0A9D8EDH2-F1
#
_cell.length_a   1.000
_cell.length_b   1.000
_cell.length_c   1.000
_cell.angle_alpha   90.00
_cell.angle_beta   90.00
_cell.angle_gamma   90.00
#
_symmetry.space_group_name_H-M   'P 1'
#
loop_
_entity.id
_entity.type
_entity.pdbx_description
1 polymer ?
#
loop_
_entity_poly.entity_id
_entity_poly.type
_entity_poly.pdbx_seq_one_letter_code
_entity_poly.pdbx_strand_id
1 'polypeptide(L)'
;MDLKDTRESSKKIMPRFKLEKRELLLDDIFYSLSNIVADAIIVADSRRRTVYFNKAAEKMFGCTSADILGRSISHILPQDILSFNDKVKNKTKDKFFEVLGRKKSGEKIALGISASGWESEKGAFTTLILRDISEKKNAEEKLLYLSFHDNLTGLYNRSYFDEELQRLNTTRQLPLSVLIGDIDGFKLVNDAFGYKHGDELLKSTAKILKDSCRAEDILARWGGDEFVILLPKTDIKGVQEIISRIELKSRQLASGEIPLNISLGYAIKKKPAENIYSIVKKAEDLMKQKKLIQNKKVSNAIISSIKKKLSAKSYESTEAAERLRKLALDFAKFIKLPKPETDSLALLADFHNIGKVAIKKNILIKKTKLAEGEWQIMKMHPEIGFRIAKSSTQLSQIADAILAHHENWD
;
A
#
# COMPACT_ATOMS: atom_id res chain seq x y z
N MET A 1 -84.08 -54.90 3.75
CA MET A 1 -84.45 -53.52 4.11
C MET A 1 -83.44 -53.03 5.14
N ASP A 2 -82.17 -52.95 4.77
CA ASP A 2 -81.51 -51.84 4.03
C ASP A 2 -81.30 -50.60 4.89
N LEU A 3 -80.20 -50.67 5.64
CA LEU A 3 -79.36 -49.56 6.05
C LEU A 3 -78.46 -49.19 4.87
N LYS A 4 -78.71 -48.08 4.18
CA LYS A 4 -77.75 -47.35 3.34
C LYS A 4 -78.43 -46.06 2.83
N ASP A 5 -78.06 -44.92 3.39
CA ASP A 5 -77.44 -43.83 2.61
C ASP A 5 -77.27 -42.57 3.46
N THR A 6 -76.10 -42.47 4.10
CA THR A 6 -75.53 -41.23 4.65
C THR A 6 -74.13 -40.98 4.08
N ARG A 7 -73.89 -41.34 2.80
CA ARG A 7 -72.55 -41.29 2.17
C ARG A 7 -72.42 -40.45 0.89
N GLU A 8 -73.30 -39.46 0.66
CA GLU A 8 -73.18 -38.58 -0.51
C GLU A 8 -72.68 -37.15 -0.26
N SER A 9 -72.33 -36.78 0.98
CA SER A 9 -71.78 -35.43 1.25
C SER A 9 -70.24 -35.36 1.24
N SER A 10 -69.52 -36.48 1.16
CA SER A 10 -68.07 -36.53 1.45
C SER A 10 -67.15 -36.49 0.21
N LYS A 11 -67.67 -36.57 -1.02
CA LYS A 11 -66.83 -36.77 -2.24
C LYS A 11 -66.48 -35.53 -3.04
N LYS A 12 -67.04 -34.34 -2.76
CA LYS A 12 -66.66 -33.07 -3.43
C LYS A 12 -65.57 -32.27 -2.69
N ILE A 13 -65.17 -32.68 -1.50
CA ILE A 13 -64.26 -31.93 -0.62
C ILE A 13 -62.78 -32.34 -0.81
N MET A 14 -62.50 -33.57 -1.28
CA MET A 14 -61.13 -34.11 -1.39
C MET A 14 -60.19 -33.47 -2.45
N PRO A 15 -60.64 -32.95 -3.61
CA PRO A 15 -59.73 -32.32 -4.58
C PRO A 15 -59.23 -30.95 -4.10
N ARG A 16 -60.13 -30.14 -3.53
CA ARG A 16 -59.86 -28.77 -3.07
C ARG A 16 -58.88 -28.75 -1.90
N PHE A 17 -59.05 -29.67 -0.94
CA PHE A 17 -58.12 -29.86 0.18
C PHE A 17 -56.70 -30.28 -0.26
N LYS A 18 -56.56 -31.07 -1.34
CA LYS A 18 -55.24 -31.47 -1.87
C LYS A 18 -54.56 -30.32 -2.61
N LEU A 19 -55.33 -29.46 -3.30
CA LEU A 19 -54.82 -28.25 -3.93
C LEU A 19 -54.35 -27.23 -2.89
N GLU A 20 -55.17 -26.92 -1.88
CA GLU A 20 -54.80 -25.99 -0.80
C GLU A 20 -53.54 -26.44 -0.05
N LYS A 21 -53.43 -27.74 0.28
CA LYS A 21 -52.21 -28.29 0.91
C LYS A 21 -50.97 -28.19 0.02
N ARG A 22 -51.12 -28.27 -1.30
CA ARG A 22 -50.01 -28.15 -2.26
C ARG A 22 -49.59 -26.69 -2.42
N GLU A 23 -50.53 -25.75 -2.41
CA GLU A 23 -50.25 -24.31 -2.42
C GLU A 23 -49.50 -23.88 -1.16
N LEU A 24 -49.97 -24.28 0.03
CA LEU A 24 -49.29 -24.04 1.31
C LEU A 24 -47.85 -24.58 1.31
N LEU A 25 -47.63 -25.80 0.81
CA LEU A 25 -46.29 -26.38 0.73
C LEU A 25 -45.37 -25.61 -0.23
N LEU A 26 -45.89 -25.10 -1.35
CA LEU A 26 -45.10 -24.31 -2.31
C LEU A 26 -44.71 -22.95 -1.73
N ASP A 27 -45.61 -22.32 -0.96
CA ASP A 27 -45.32 -21.07 -0.25
C ASP A 27 -44.22 -21.29 0.81
N ASP A 28 -44.29 -22.37 1.58
CA ASP A 28 -43.26 -22.74 2.56
C ASP A 28 -41.90 -23.01 1.90
N ILE A 29 -41.89 -23.73 0.77
CA ILE A 29 -40.66 -24.00 0.00
C ILE A 29 -40.08 -22.69 -0.54
N PHE A 30 -40.90 -21.81 -1.11
CA PHE A 30 -40.44 -20.51 -1.61
C PHE A 30 -39.88 -19.65 -0.48
N TYR A 31 -40.58 -19.57 0.64
CA TYR A 31 -40.14 -18.81 1.81
C TYR A 31 -38.80 -19.35 2.33
N SER A 32 -38.65 -20.67 2.43
CA SER A 32 -37.39 -21.28 2.84
C SER A 32 -36.26 -20.98 1.86
N LEU A 33 -36.45 -21.24 0.56
CA LEU A 33 -35.41 -21.05 -0.45
C LEU A 33 -34.97 -19.59 -0.53
N SER A 34 -35.92 -18.65 -0.60
CA SER A 34 -35.62 -17.23 -0.70
C SER A 34 -34.89 -16.67 0.52
N ASN A 35 -35.02 -17.29 1.70
CA ASN A 35 -34.32 -16.89 2.92
C ASN A 35 -32.95 -17.55 3.11
N ILE A 36 -32.63 -18.59 2.33
CA ILE A 36 -31.29 -19.21 2.28
C ILE A 36 -30.33 -18.39 1.40
N VAL A 37 -30.84 -17.76 0.34
CA VAL A 37 -30.01 -16.97 -0.58
C VAL A 37 -29.44 -15.75 0.13
N ALA A 38 -28.16 -15.45 -0.14
CA ALA A 38 -27.47 -14.27 0.39
C ALA A 38 -27.93 -12.95 -0.28
N ASP A 39 -28.47 -13.04 -1.49
CA ASP A 39 -28.99 -11.88 -2.21
C ASP A 39 -30.36 -11.44 -1.63
N ALA A 40 -30.57 -10.13 -1.57
CA ALA A 40 -31.83 -9.54 -1.14
C ALA A 40 -32.88 -9.73 -2.24
N ILE A 41 -34.04 -10.27 -1.88
CA ILE A 41 -35.16 -10.49 -2.79
C ILE A 41 -36.32 -9.61 -2.34
N ILE A 42 -36.76 -8.73 -3.24
CA ILE A 42 -37.86 -7.80 -3.02
C ILE A 42 -38.87 -7.98 -4.14
N VAL A 43 -40.15 -8.09 -3.81
CA VAL A 43 -41.24 -8.06 -4.81
C VAL A 43 -42.10 -6.83 -4.56
N ALA A 44 -42.42 -6.08 -5.61
CA ALA A 44 -43.31 -4.93 -5.55
C ALA A 44 -44.53 -5.09 -6.47
N ASP A 45 -45.67 -4.52 -6.08
CA ASP A 45 -46.88 -4.46 -6.91
C ASP A 45 -46.80 -3.37 -7.99
N SER A 46 -47.83 -3.27 -8.84
CA SER A 46 -47.96 -2.24 -9.88
C SER A 46 -47.97 -0.80 -9.35
N ARG A 47 -48.27 -0.59 -8.07
CA ARG A 47 -48.19 0.71 -7.36
C ARG A 47 -46.85 0.91 -6.66
N ARG A 48 -45.86 0.05 -6.93
CA ARG A 48 -44.50 0.06 -6.38
C ARG A 48 -44.46 -0.14 -4.86
N ARG A 49 -45.48 -0.80 -4.29
CA ARG A 49 -45.51 -1.16 -2.87
C ARG A 49 -44.88 -2.53 -2.68
N THR A 50 -44.05 -2.66 -1.67
CA THR A 50 -43.38 -3.93 -1.36
C THR A 50 -44.38 -4.97 -0.89
N VAL A 51 -44.42 -6.11 -1.55
CA VAL A 51 -45.27 -7.27 -1.26
C VAL A 51 -44.46 -8.41 -0.64
N TYR A 52 -43.18 -8.50 -0.97
CA TYR A 52 -42.27 -9.50 -0.39
C TYR A 52 -40.90 -8.90 -0.10
N PHE A 53 -40.29 -9.34 1.00
CA PHE A 53 -39.00 -8.86 1.48
C PHE A 53 -38.32 -9.97 2.29
N ASN A 54 -37.30 -10.62 1.73
CA ASN A 54 -36.63 -11.75 2.38
C ASN A 54 -35.70 -11.32 3.54
N LYS A 55 -35.21 -12.30 4.31
CA LYS A 55 -34.27 -12.09 5.42
C LYS A 55 -32.94 -11.46 4.99
N ALA A 56 -32.47 -11.73 3.79
CA ALA A 56 -31.27 -11.07 3.28
C ALA A 56 -31.49 -9.57 3.04
N ALA A 57 -32.66 -9.18 2.53
CA ALA A 57 -33.04 -7.78 2.37
C ALA A 57 -33.16 -7.07 3.73
N GLU A 58 -33.68 -7.74 4.76
CA GLU A 58 -33.72 -7.19 6.13
C GLU A 58 -32.33 -6.86 6.66
N LYS A 59 -31.38 -7.79 6.49
CA LYS A 59 -29.98 -7.61 6.88
C LYS A 59 -29.30 -6.51 6.06
N MET A 60 -29.50 -6.50 4.74
CA MET A 60 -28.85 -5.57 3.81
C MET A 60 -29.24 -4.11 4.09
N PHE A 61 -30.53 -3.86 4.35
CA PHE A 61 -31.05 -2.50 4.51
C PHE A 61 -31.26 -2.06 5.97
N GLY A 62 -31.14 -2.99 6.93
CA GLY A 62 -31.28 -2.70 8.37
C GLY A 62 -32.71 -2.39 8.79
N CYS A 63 -33.69 -2.99 8.12
CA CYS A 63 -35.12 -2.75 8.31
C CYS A 63 -35.88 -4.07 8.28
N THR A 64 -36.94 -4.21 9.05
CA THR A 64 -37.72 -5.46 9.06
C THR A 64 -38.69 -5.50 7.88
N SER A 65 -39.10 -6.69 7.45
CA SER A 65 -40.19 -6.87 6.49
C SER A 65 -41.47 -6.15 6.94
N ALA A 66 -41.80 -6.22 8.24
CA ALA A 66 -42.94 -5.51 8.82
C ALA A 66 -42.85 -3.97 8.65
N ASP A 67 -41.64 -3.40 8.65
CA ASP A 67 -41.44 -1.95 8.46
C ASP A 67 -41.75 -1.48 7.02
N ILE A 68 -41.73 -2.39 6.03
CA ILE A 68 -41.65 -2.05 4.60
C ILE A 68 -42.76 -2.65 3.76
N LEU A 69 -43.37 -3.76 4.19
CA LEU A 69 -44.53 -4.33 3.51
C LEU A 69 -45.63 -3.27 3.37
N GLY A 70 -46.17 -3.17 2.15
CA GLY A 70 -47.17 -2.16 1.77
C GLY A 70 -46.64 -0.75 1.54
N ARG A 71 -45.38 -0.44 1.88
CA ARG A 71 -44.76 0.87 1.62
C ARG A 71 -44.12 0.93 0.25
N SER A 72 -43.96 2.13 -0.30
CA SER A 72 -43.25 2.32 -1.56
C SER A 72 -41.78 1.94 -1.42
N ILE A 73 -41.28 1.14 -2.37
CA ILE A 73 -39.87 0.72 -2.44
C ILE A 73 -38.88 1.89 -2.60
N SER A 74 -39.38 3.06 -3.01
CA SER A 74 -38.61 4.32 -3.13
C SER A 74 -37.96 4.78 -1.83
N HIS A 75 -38.35 4.22 -0.67
CA HIS A 75 -37.71 4.50 0.62
C HIS A 75 -36.29 3.95 0.73
N ILE A 76 -35.95 2.93 -0.07
CA ILE A 76 -34.70 2.17 0.03
C ILE A 76 -33.88 2.31 -1.26
N LEU A 77 -34.57 2.43 -2.41
CA LEU A 77 -33.97 2.57 -3.72
C LEU A 77 -34.31 3.93 -4.34
N PRO A 78 -33.35 4.61 -5.00
CA PRO A 78 -33.59 5.85 -5.73
C PRO A 78 -34.77 5.75 -6.72
N GLN A 79 -35.55 6.84 -6.84
CA GLN A 79 -36.72 6.90 -7.72
C GLN A 79 -36.38 6.67 -9.22
N ASP A 80 -35.16 7.01 -9.63
CA ASP A 80 -34.71 6.89 -11.03
C ASP A 80 -34.72 5.43 -11.53
N ILE A 81 -34.52 4.47 -10.63
CA ILE A 81 -34.57 3.03 -10.94
C ILE A 81 -36.01 2.59 -11.26
N LEU A 82 -37.01 3.28 -10.69
CA LEU A 82 -38.41 2.93 -10.77
C LEU A 82 -39.10 3.49 -12.04
N SER A 83 -38.44 4.39 -12.76
CA SER A 83 -38.88 4.94 -14.06
C SER A 83 -38.86 3.92 -15.20
N PHE A 84 -38.22 2.76 -15.00
CA PHE A 84 -38.08 1.73 -16.03
C PHE A 84 -39.34 0.91 -16.29
N ASN A 85 -40.34 0.96 -15.39
CA ASN A 85 -41.60 0.23 -15.54
C ASN A 85 -42.43 0.67 -16.76
N ASP A 86 -42.24 1.90 -17.25
CA ASP A 86 -43.03 2.41 -18.39
C ASP A 86 -42.60 1.79 -19.74
N LYS A 87 -41.51 1.01 -19.78
CA LYS A 87 -41.01 0.32 -20.98
C LYS A 87 -41.06 -1.21 -20.93
N VAL A 88 -41.64 -1.81 -19.87
CA VAL A 88 -41.71 -3.28 -19.64
C VAL A 88 -42.88 -3.93 -20.41
N LYS A 89 -43.35 -3.31 -21.50
CA LYS A 89 -44.23 -4.02 -22.46
C LYS A 89 -43.45 -4.99 -23.36
N ASN A 90 -42.12 -4.92 -23.40
CA ASN A 90 -41.30 -5.85 -24.18
C ASN A 90 -40.69 -6.92 -23.28
N LYS A 91 -41.26 -8.13 -23.37
CA LYS A 91 -40.61 -9.40 -22.99
C LYS A 91 -39.23 -9.45 -23.63
N THR A 92 -38.15 -9.09 -22.92
CA THR A 92 -36.79 -9.64 -23.09
C THR A 92 -35.73 -8.92 -22.24
N LYS A 93 -34.95 -9.76 -21.55
CA LYS A 93 -33.63 -9.57 -20.92
C LYS A 93 -33.59 -9.03 -19.50
N ASP A 94 -33.14 -9.93 -18.61
CA ASP A 94 -32.44 -9.65 -17.36
C ASP A 94 -31.45 -8.51 -17.57
N LYS A 95 -31.77 -7.33 -17.02
CA LYS A 95 -30.83 -6.22 -16.99
C LYS A 95 -30.24 -6.14 -15.60
N PHE A 96 -28.95 -6.39 -15.53
CA PHE A 96 -28.11 -6.07 -14.37
C PHE A 96 -27.71 -4.60 -14.43
N PHE A 97 -27.90 -3.87 -13.34
CA PHE A 97 -27.46 -2.47 -13.24
C PHE A 97 -26.94 -2.17 -11.84
N GLU A 98 -25.95 -1.28 -11.76
CA GLU A 98 -25.30 -0.90 -10.51
C GLU A 98 -25.80 0.45 -10.02
N VAL A 99 -26.18 0.52 -8.74
CA VAL A 99 -26.76 1.72 -8.13
C VAL A 99 -26.21 1.95 -6.73
N LEU A 100 -26.33 3.18 -6.26
CA LEU A 100 -26.10 3.51 -4.85
C LEU A 100 -27.43 3.48 -4.10
N GLY A 101 -27.66 2.41 -3.35
CA GLY A 101 -28.76 2.30 -2.39
C GLY A 101 -28.44 3.03 -1.08
N ARG A 102 -29.44 3.11 -0.20
CA ARG A 102 -29.31 3.70 1.14
C ARG A 102 -29.90 2.76 2.20
N LYS A 103 -29.12 2.47 3.25
CA LYS A 103 -29.61 1.72 4.43
C LYS A 103 -30.51 2.61 5.29
N LYS A 104 -31.30 2.01 6.20
CA LYS A 104 -32.13 2.74 7.18
C LYS A 104 -31.32 3.73 8.03
N SER A 105 -30.04 3.43 8.28
CA SER A 105 -29.09 4.31 8.99
C SER A 105 -28.66 5.56 8.21
N GLY A 106 -28.92 5.62 6.90
CA GLY A 106 -28.45 6.68 6.00
C GLY A 106 -27.14 6.36 5.27
N GLU A 107 -26.46 5.26 5.62
CA GLU A 107 -25.25 4.78 4.95
C GLU A 107 -25.53 4.40 3.49
N LYS A 108 -24.61 4.75 2.57
CA LYS A 108 -24.69 4.38 1.16
C LYS A 108 -24.14 2.96 0.94
N ILE A 109 -24.80 2.19 0.08
CA ILE A 109 -24.40 0.82 -0.28
C ILE A 109 -24.40 0.67 -1.79
N ALA A 110 -23.37 0.07 -2.36
CA ALA A 110 -23.34 -0.22 -3.79
C ALA A 110 -24.10 -1.52 -4.06
N LEU A 111 -25.11 -1.47 -4.93
CA LEU A 111 -26.00 -2.58 -5.21
C LEU A 111 -25.98 -2.93 -6.70
N GLY A 112 -25.78 -4.21 -7.01
CA GLY A 112 -26.11 -4.78 -8.30
C GLY A 112 -27.55 -5.28 -8.28
N ILE A 113 -28.41 -4.78 -9.17
CA ILE A 113 -29.83 -5.09 -9.21
C ILE A 113 -30.17 -5.83 -10.50
N SER A 114 -30.84 -6.97 -10.36
CA SER A 114 -31.51 -7.69 -11.44
C SER A 114 -33.02 -7.55 -11.23
N ALA A 115 -33.70 -6.97 -12.23
CA ALA A 115 -35.14 -6.72 -12.17
C ALA A 115 -35.88 -7.54 -13.23
N SER A 116 -36.96 -8.20 -12.84
CA SER A 116 -37.85 -8.94 -13.75
C SER A 116 -39.31 -8.69 -13.40
N GLY A 117 -40.11 -8.37 -14.41
CA GLY A 117 -41.56 -8.16 -14.29
C GLY A 117 -42.34 -9.43 -14.63
N TRP A 118 -43.44 -9.68 -13.92
CA TRP A 118 -44.33 -10.81 -14.16
C TRP A 118 -45.78 -10.46 -13.84
N GLU A 119 -46.72 -11.20 -14.44
CA GLU A 119 -48.16 -11.00 -14.26
C GLU A 119 -48.79 -12.22 -13.59
N SER A 120 -49.82 -11.97 -12.80
CA SER A 120 -50.67 -12.99 -12.17
C SER A 120 -52.13 -12.51 -12.23
N GLU A 121 -53.08 -13.38 -11.88
CA GLU A 121 -54.49 -13.03 -11.73
C GLU A 121 -54.70 -11.86 -10.74
N LYS A 122 -53.76 -11.65 -9.80
CA LYS A 122 -53.78 -10.57 -8.80
C LYS A 122 -53.16 -9.25 -9.30
N GLY A 123 -52.65 -9.20 -10.53
CA GLY A 123 -52.04 -8.03 -11.15
C GLY A 123 -50.58 -8.22 -11.57
N ALA A 124 -49.94 -7.11 -11.95
CA ALA A 124 -48.54 -7.08 -12.34
C ALA A 124 -47.62 -6.85 -11.14
N PHE A 125 -46.49 -7.56 -11.13
CA PHE A 125 -45.48 -7.55 -10.08
C PHE A 125 -44.08 -7.35 -10.68
N THR A 126 -43.16 -6.85 -9.85
CA THR A 126 -41.75 -6.72 -10.18
C THR A 126 -40.92 -7.38 -9.09
N THR A 127 -40.10 -8.36 -9.47
CA THR A 127 -39.10 -8.96 -8.60
C THR A 127 -37.76 -8.28 -8.80
N LEU A 128 -37.13 -7.89 -7.71
CA LEU A 128 -35.80 -7.32 -7.65
C LEU A 128 -34.91 -8.27 -6.85
N ILE A 129 -33.82 -8.70 -7.45
CA ILE A 129 -32.72 -9.39 -6.77
C ILE A 129 -31.60 -8.38 -6.64
N LEU A 130 -31.19 -8.09 -5.41
CA LEU A 130 -30.15 -7.12 -5.11
C LEU A 130 -28.97 -7.82 -4.44
N ARG A 131 -27.78 -7.54 -4.96
CA ARG A 131 -26.52 -8.00 -4.40
C ARG A 131 -25.71 -6.82 -3.92
N ASP A 132 -25.18 -6.91 -2.70
CA ASP A 132 -24.17 -5.96 -2.23
C ASP A 132 -22.88 -6.18 -3.02
N ILE A 133 -22.49 -5.16 -3.78
CA ILE A 133 -21.26 -5.15 -4.59
C ILE A 133 -20.22 -4.19 -4.02
N SER A 134 -20.39 -3.71 -2.80
CA SER A 134 -19.51 -2.73 -2.16
C SER A 134 -18.10 -3.28 -2.00
N GLU A 135 -17.94 -4.53 -1.54
CA GLU A 135 -16.63 -5.18 -1.45
C GLU A 135 -15.95 -5.31 -2.81
N LYS A 136 -16.71 -5.71 -3.83
CA LYS A 136 -16.22 -5.82 -5.21
C LYS A 136 -15.75 -4.45 -5.74
N LYS A 137 -16.55 -3.40 -5.58
CA LYS A 137 -16.17 -2.04 -6.01
C LYS A 137 -14.96 -1.51 -5.26
N ASN A 138 -14.92 -1.67 -3.95
CA ASN A 138 -13.77 -1.25 -3.15
C ASN A 138 -12.50 -2.01 -3.57
N ALA A 139 -12.60 -3.30 -3.89
CA ALA A 139 -11.49 -4.09 -4.40
C ALA A 139 -11.03 -3.61 -5.79
N GLU A 140 -11.97 -3.31 -6.69
CA GLU A 140 -11.68 -2.77 -8.03
C GLU A 140 -11.01 -1.38 -7.95
N GLU A 141 -11.54 -0.47 -7.14
CA GLU A 141 -10.96 0.86 -6.90
C GLU A 141 -9.57 0.76 -6.29
N LYS A 142 -9.38 -0.14 -5.31
CA LYS A 142 -8.07 -0.39 -4.71
C LYS A 142 -7.09 -0.98 -5.72
N LEU A 143 -7.53 -1.89 -6.58
CA LEU A 143 -6.70 -2.46 -7.64
C LEU A 143 -6.27 -1.39 -8.64
N LEU A 144 -7.21 -0.52 -9.05
CA LEU A 144 -6.92 0.62 -9.91
C LEU A 144 -5.91 1.58 -9.26
N TYR A 145 -6.09 1.90 -7.98
CA TYR A 145 -5.15 2.73 -7.23
C TYR A 145 -3.75 2.09 -7.17
N LEU A 146 -3.65 0.81 -6.81
CA LEU A 146 -2.37 0.09 -6.75
C LEU A 146 -1.70 -0.07 -8.14
N SER A 147 -2.49 -0.06 -9.21
CA SER A 147 -1.98 -0.07 -10.58
C SER A 147 -1.20 1.21 -10.92
N PHE A 148 -1.48 2.33 -10.25
CA PHE A 148 -0.85 3.62 -10.53
C PHE A 148 -0.02 4.20 -9.40
N HIS A 149 -0.10 3.65 -8.18
CA HIS A 149 0.58 4.18 -7.01
C HIS A 149 1.57 3.19 -6.38
N ASP A 150 2.67 3.71 -5.84
CA ASP A 150 3.58 2.97 -4.96
C ASP A 150 2.95 2.81 -3.57
N ASN A 151 2.76 1.56 -3.12
CA ASN A 151 2.06 1.26 -1.89
C ASN A 151 2.76 1.78 -0.62
N LEU A 152 4.08 1.98 -0.65
CA LEU A 152 4.83 2.43 0.51
C LEU A 152 4.77 3.95 0.70
N THR A 153 4.94 4.70 -0.38
CA THR A 153 5.06 6.16 -0.36
C THR A 153 3.75 6.89 -0.71
N GLY A 154 2.81 6.20 -1.37
CA GLY A 154 1.59 6.78 -1.91
C GLY A 154 1.79 7.68 -3.13
N LEU A 155 3.03 7.83 -3.61
CA LEU A 155 3.33 8.52 -4.87
C LEU A 155 2.85 7.68 -6.05
N TYR A 156 2.88 8.26 -7.25
CA TYR A 156 2.68 7.47 -8.46
C TYR A 156 3.82 6.45 -8.62
N ASN A 157 3.54 5.35 -9.33
CA ASN A 157 4.53 4.35 -9.68
C ASN A 157 5.15 4.63 -11.06
N ARG A 158 6.12 3.80 -11.44
CA ARG A 158 6.78 3.89 -12.75
C ARG A 158 5.81 3.82 -13.92
N SER A 159 4.84 2.91 -13.90
CA SER A 159 3.89 2.72 -14.99
C SER A 159 3.09 3.99 -15.27
N TYR A 160 2.58 4.63 -14.21
CA TYR A 160 1.87 5.90 -14.35
C TYR A 160 2.78 7.02 -14.87
N PHE A 161 4.03 7.10 -14.40
CA PHE A 161 4.99 8.07 -14.91
C PHE A 161 5.23 7.90 -16.42
N ASP A 162 5.42 6.67 -16.89
CA ASP A 162 5.69 6.37 -18.30
C ASP A 162 4.49 6.78 -19.20
N GLU A 163 3.25 6.55 -18.74
CA GLU A 163 2.02 7.00 -19.41
C GLU A 163 1.93 8.54 -19.46
N GLU A 164 2.16 9.19 -18.33
CA GLU A 164 2.11 10.66 -18.22
C GLU A 164 3.22 11.35 -19.00
N LEU A 165 4.40 10.74 -19.08
CA LEU A 165 5.51 11.22 -19.91
C LEU A 165 5.10 11.29 -21.37
N GLN A 166 4.41 10.26 -21.88
CA GLN A 166 3.90 10.27 -23.26
C GLN A 166 2.79 11.29 -23.44
N ARG A 167 1.83 11.34 -22.51
CA ARG A 167 0.67 12.25 -22.57
C ARG A 167 1.07 13.72 -22.54
N LEU A 168 2.06 14.08 -21.72
CA LEU A 168 2.49 15.46 -21.50
C LEU A 168 3.62 15.90 -22.46
N ASN A 169 4.23 14.99 -23.21
CA ASN A 169 5.25 15.30 -24.21
C ASN A 169 4.66 15.95 -25.47
N THR A 170 4.11 17.16 -25.31
CA THR A 170 3.49 17.96 -26.37
C THR A 170 4.04 19.39 -26.37
N THR A 171 3.93 20.09 -27.50
CA THR A 171 4.42 21.47 -27.64
C THR A 171 3.82 22.43 -26.61
N ARG A 172 2.59 22.20 -26.16
CA ARG A 172 1.89 23.04 -25.17
C ARG A 172 2.49 22.96 -23.75
N GLN A 173 3.25 21.92 -23.45
CA GLN A 173 3.88 21.69 -22.15
C GLN A 173 5.35 22.07 -22.12
N LEU A 174 5.90 22.58 -23.23
CA LEU A 174 7.29 23.04 -23.27
C LEU A 174 7.47 24.36 -22.51
N PRO A 175 8.61 24.57 -21.84
CA PRO A 175 9.68 23.59 -21.61
C PRO A 175 9.23 22.46 -20.68
N LEU A 176 9.54 21.21 -21.04
CA LEU A 176 9.19 20.03 -20.25
C LEU A 176 10.45 19.51 -19.57
N SER A 177 10.50 19.61 -18.24
CA SER A 177 11.67 19.25 -17.45
C SER A 177 11.49 17.90 -16.76
N VAL A 178 12.58 17.15 -16.63
CA VAL A 178 12.63 15.89 -15.88
C VAL A 178 13.68 16.04 -14.78
N LEU A 179 13.30 15.72 -13.54
CA LEU A 179 14.18 15.66 -12.38
C LEU A 179 14.19 14.21 -11.87
N ILE A 180 15.38 13.63 -11.68
CA ILE A 180 15.57 12.30 -11.11
C ILE A 180 16.35 12.44 -9.82
N GLY A 181 15.85 11.80 -8.76
CA GLY A 181 16.43 11.82 -7.43
C GLY A 181 16.70 10.42 -6.92
N ASP A 182 17.79 10.25 -6.18
CA ASP A 182 18.16 9.00 -5.53
C ASP A 182 18.60 9.30 -4.08
N ILE A 183 18.17 8.47 -3.12
CA ILE A 183 18.53 8.63 -1.71
C ILE A 183 19.96 8.13 -1.47
N ASP A 184 20.86 9.05 -1.13
CA ASP A 184 22.25 8.71 -0.87
C ASP A 184 22.39 7.82 0.38
N GLY A 185 23.14 6.72 0.26
CA GLY A 185 23.40 5.81 1.38
C GLY A 185 22.22 4.94 1.82
N PHE A 186 21.14 4.85 1.04
CA PHE A 186 19.95 4.07 1.39
C PHE A 186 20.26 2.61 1.77
N LYS A 187 21.10 1.92 1.00
CA LYS A 187 21.53 0.55 1.32
C LYS A 187 22.25 0.46 2.67
N LEU A 188 23.14 1.40 2.96
CA LEU A 188 23.87 1.46 4.22
C LEU A 188 22.93 1.65 5.41
N VAL A 189 21.89 2.47 5.24
CA VAL A 189 20.82 2.64 6.24
C VAL A 189 20.05 1.34 6.46
N ASN A 190 19.68 0.61 5.41
CA ASN A 190 19.00 -0.68 5.53
C ASN A 190 19.88 -1.74 6.21
N ASP A 191 21.16 -1.79 5.86
CA ASP A 191 22.11 -2.74 6.44
C ASP A 191 22.37 -2.42 7.93
N ALA A 192 22.42 -1.14 8.30
CA ALA A 192 22.69 -0.71 9.67
C ALA A 192 21.47 -0.71 10.60
N PHE A 193 20.30 -0.29 10.10
CA PHE A 193 19.12 0.00 10.91
C PHE A 193 17.88 -0.84 10.52
N GLY A 194 18.00 -1.65 9.47
CA GLY A 194 16.94 -2.51 8.96
C GLY A 194 15.94 -1.79 8.05
N TYR A 195 15.19 -2.58 7.29
CA TYR A 195 14.26 -2.10 6.27
C TYR A 195 13.17 -1.14 6.79
N LYS A 196 12.74 -1.29 8.05
CA LYS A 196 11.77 -0.35 8.65
C LYS A 196 12.29 1.09 8.66
N HIS A 197 13.59 1.30 8.90
CA HIS A 197 14.17 2.64 8.85
C HIS A 197 14.33 3.13 7.40
N GLY A 198 14.66 2.24 6.48
CA GLY A 198 14.63 2.56 5.05
C GLY A 198 13.25 2.99 4.57
N ASP A 199 12.20 2.29 5.00
CA ASP A 199 10.81 2.63 4.69
C ASP A 199 10.43 4.02 5.18
N GLU A 200 10.82 4.39 6.40
CA GLU A 200 10.60 5.74 6.93
C GLU A 200 11.42 6.80 6.18
N LEU A 201 12.62 6.46 5.71
CA LEU A 201 13.42 7.34 4.87
C LEU A 201 12.74 7.59 3.52
N LEU A 202 12.20 6.55 2.89
CA LEU A 202 11.45 6.64 1.63
C LEU A 202 10.19 7.48 1.77
N LYS A 203 9.41 7.27 2.84
CA LYS A 203 8.21 8.07 3.14
C LYS A 203 8.56 9.54 3.39
N SER A 204 9.64 9.79 4.12
CA SER A 204 10.12 11.15 4.40
C SER A 204 10.57 11.87 3.14
N THR A 205 11.32 11.19 2.28
CA THR A 205 11.70 11.69 0.95
C THR A 205 10.48 11.98 0.11
N ALA A 206 9.52 11.05 0.02
CA ALA A 206 8.30 11.24 -0.73
C ALA A 206 7.51 12.49 -0.28
N LYS A 207 7.42 12.71 1.04
CA LYS A 207 6.80 13.90 1.61
C LYS A 207 7.54 15.18 1.22
N ILE A 208 8.87 15.19 1.34
CA ILE A 208 9.70 16.35 0.96
C ILE A 208 9.53 16.72 -0.51
N LEU A 209 9.57 15.71 -1.40
CA LEU A 209 9.38 15.90 -2.83
C LEU A 209 7.97 16.43 -3.11
N LYS A 210 6.93 15.82 -2.52
CA LYS A 210 5.53 16.25 -2.68
C LYS A 210 5.31 17.69 -2.24
N ASP A 211 5.83 18.07 -1.06
CA ASP A 211 5.68 19.43 -0.55
C ASP A 211 6.55 20.45 -1.31
N SER A 212 7.46 19.99 -2.18
CA SER A 212 8.31 20.84 -3.03
C SER A 212 7.76 20.96 -4.46
N CYS A 213 6.72 20.21 -4.81
CA CYS A 213 6.11 20.20 -6.13
C CYS A 213 4.74 20.89 -6.14
N ARG A 214 4.28 21.26 -7.33
CA ARG A 214 2.93 21.76 -7.59
C ARG A 214 1.98 20.58 -7.83
N ALA A 215 0.68 20.84 -7.77
CA ALA A 215 -0.33 19.80 -8.02
C ALA A 215 -0.32 19.26 -9.47
N GLU A 216 0.20 20.05 -10.41
CA GLU A 216 0.33 19.70 -11.84
C GLU A 216 1.62 18.92 -12.17
N ASP A 217 2.55 18.83 -11.23
CA ASP A 217 3.79 18.07 -11.39
C ASP A 217 3.51 16.58 -11.18
N ILE A 218 4.11 15.71 -12.01
CA ILE A 218 3.97 14.26 -11.85
C ILE A 218 5.15 13.74 -11.05
N LEU A 219 4.90 13.40 -9.79
CA LEU A 219 5.88 12.82 -8.88
C LEU A 219 5.65 11.32 -8.72
N ALA A 220 6.65 10.53 -9.06
CA ALA A 220 6.61 9.07 -8.95
C ALA A 220 7.84 8.50 -8.25
N ARG A 221 7.68 7.34 -7.62
CA ARG A 221 8.80 6.48 -7.21
C ARG A 221 9.13 5.55 -8.36
N TRP A 222 10.32 5.70 -8.94
CA TRP A 222 10.73 4.92 -10.11
C TRP A 222 11.06 3.47 -9.74
N GLY A 223 11.70 3.27 -8.58
CA GLY A 223 12.02 1.96 -8.02
C GLY A 223 13.11 2.06 -6.95
N GLY A 224 13.12 1.14 -5.97
CA GLY A 224 14.11 1.17 -4.91
C GLY A 224 14.14 2.52 -4.16
N ASP A 225 15.27 3.19 -4.19
CA ASP A 225 15.55 4.54 -3.65
C ASP A 225 15.42 5.68 -4.67
N GLU A 226 14.96 5.39 -5.90
CA GLU A 226 14.86 6.35 -7.00
C GLU A 226 13.46 6.96 -7.14
N PHE A 227 13.43 8.27 -7.38
CA PHE A 227 12.25 9.09 -7.59
C PHE A 227 12.40 9.90 -8.88
N VAL A 228 11.27 10.21 -9.51
CA VAL A 228 11.22 11.06 -10.70
C VAL A 228 10.11 12.07 -10.62
N ILE A 229 10.39 13.26 -11.15
CA ILE A 229 9.45 14.35 -11.28
C ILE A 229 9.41 14.81 -12.73
N LEU A 230 8.22 14.78 -13.32
CA LEU A 230 7.92 15.44 -14.58
C LEU A 230 7.35 16.83 -14.28
N LEU A 231 7.96 17.85 -14.87
CA LEU A 231 7.69 19.26 -14.59
C LEU A 231 7.27 19.96 -15.89
N PRO A 232 5.96 19.98 -16.21
CA PRO A 232 5.44 20.71 -17.36
C PRO A 232 5.72 22.21 -17.24
N LYS A 233 5.96 22.88 -18.38
CA LYS A 233 6.16 24.33 -18.48
C LYS A 233 7.18 24.89 -17.49
N THR A 234 8.22 24.12 -17.18
CA THR A 234 9.22 24.46 -16.18
C THR A 234 10.58 24.60 -16.85
N ASP A 235 11.15 25.80 -16.75
CA ASP A 235 12.46 26.12 -17.29
C ASP A 235 13.58 25.84 -16.27
N ILE A 236 14.81 26.22 -16.61
CA ILE A 236 15.96 25.98 -15.74
C ILE A 236 15.83 26.68 -14.38
N LYS A 237 15.25 27.89 -14.34
CA LYS A 237 15.09 28.63 -13.08
C LYS A 237 14.09 27.91 -12.18
N GLY A 238 12.95 27.49 -12.72
CA GLY A 238 11.96 26.72 -11.98
C GLY A 238 12.50 25.39 -11.45
N VAL A 239 13.31 24.66 -12.23
CA VAL A 239 13.98 23.44 -11.75
C VAL A 239 14.93 23.75 -10.59
N GLN A 240 15.73 24.82 -10.67
CA GLN A 240 16.66 25.21 -9.61
C GLN A 240 15.94 25.62 -8.31
N GLU A 241 14.80 26.30 -8.40
CA GLU A 241 13.97 26.63 -7.25
C GLU A 241 13.40 25.37 -6.57
N ILE A 242 12.96 24.39 -7.35
CA ILE A 242 12.48 23.09 -6.82
C ILE A 242 13.63 22.35 -6.12
N ILE A 243 14.80 22.23 -6.77
CA ILE A 243 15.99 21.60 -6.17
C ILE A 243 16.37 22.28 -4.86
N SER A 244 16.41 23.62 -4.84
CA SER A 244 16.75 24.40 -3.65
C SER A 244 15.77 24.15 -2.48
N ARG A 245 14.47 24.04 -2.78
CA ARG A 245 13.45 23.68 -1.78
C ARG A 245 13.64 22.26 -1.25
N ILE A 246 13.92 21.29 -2.11
CA ILE A 246 14.17 19.90 -1.72
C ILE A 246 15.40 19.82 -0.81
N GLU A 247 16.51 20.45 -1.20
CA GLU A 247 17.74 20.46 -0.40
C GLU A 247 17.56 21.11 0.97
N LEU A 248 16.84 22.24 1.03
CA LEU A 248 16.56 22.94 2.28
C LEU A 248 15.72 22.08 3.23
N LYS A 249 14.64 21.46 2.72
CA LYS A 249 13.78 20.57 3.53
C LYS A 249 14.51 19.30 3.97
N SER A 250 15.35 18.74 3.12
CA SER A 250 16.18 17.56 3.46
C SER A 250 17.13 17.87 4.61
N ARG A 251 17.78 19.04 4.59
CA ARG A 251 18.64 19.51 5.70
C ARG A 251 17.88 19.75 7.00
N GLN A 252 16.64 20.26 6.93
CA GLN A 252 15.82 20.46 8.14
C GLN A 252 15.41 19.13 8.78
N LEU A 253 15.09 18.13 7.97
CA LEU A 253 14.73 16.79 8.45
C LEU A 253 15.93 16.01 8.99
N ALA A 254 17.14 16.33 8.52
CA ALA A 254 18.40 15.78 9.01
C ALA A 254 18.74 16.15 10.48
N SER A 255 17.86 16.90 11.16
CA SER A 255 17.89 17.03 12.63
C SER A 255 17.57 15.73 13.39
N GLY A 256 17.17 14.67 12.68
CA GLY A 256 17.12 13.29 13.17
C GLY A 256 18.48 12.58 13.25
N GLU A 257 18.48 11.30 13.63
CA GLU A 257 19.70 10.49 13.85
C GLU A 257 20.48 10.13 12.56
N ILE A 258 19.88 10.31 11.38
CA ILE A 258 20.46 9.94 10.08
C ILE A 258 20.29 11.11 9.11
N PRO A 259 21.38 11.61 8.48
CA PRO A 259 21.27 12.67 7.49
C PRO A 259 20.53 12.16 6.24
N LEU A 260 19.48 12.86 5.84
CA LEU A 260 18.80 12.61 4.56
C LEU A 260 19.45 13.46 3.48
N ASN A 261 20.11 12.80 2.52
CA ASN A 261 20.67 13.43 1.33
C ASN A 261 20.09 12.77 0.07
N ILE A 262 19.83 13.58 -0.95
CA ILE A 262 19.25 13.15 -2.21
C ILE A 262 20.12 13.68 -3.34
N SER A 263 20.67 12.78 -4.15
CA SER A 263 21.38 13.14 -5.37
C SER A 263 20.37 13.45 -6.47
N LEU A 264 20.38 14.68 -7.00
CA LEU A 264 19.39 15.19 -7.95
C LEU A 264 20.00 15.54 -9.31
N GLY A 265 19.60 14.84 -10.37
CA GLY A 265 19.94 15.15 -11.76
C GLY A 265 18.73 15.63 -12.55
N TYR A 266 18.91 16.54 -13.49
CA TYR A 266 17.79 17.09 -14.28
C TYR A 266 18.17 17.34 -15.73
N ALA A 267 17.17 17.33 -16.61
CA ALA A 267 17.32 17.72 -18.00
C ALA A 267 16.01 18.34 -18.52
N ILE A 268 16.11 19.15 -19.57
CA ILE A 268 15.00 19.98 -20.06
C ILE A 268 14.82 19.76 -21.56
N LYS A 269 13.62 19.39 -21.95
CA LYS A 269 13.16 19.42 -23.34
C LYS A 269 12.68 20.84 -23.67
N LYS A 270 13.35 21.51 -24.60
CA LYS A 270 13.02 22.89 -25.02
C LYS A 270 12.33 22.96 -26.37
N LYS A 271 12.61 22.01 -27.27
CA LYS A 271 12.10 21.98 -28.64
C LYS A 271 11.29 20.70 -28.91
N PRO A 272 10.22 20.75 -29.74
CA PRO A 272 9.42 19.56 -30.07
C PRO A 272 10.24 18.40 -30.66
N ALA A 273 11.28 18.68 -31.45
CA ALA A 273 12.10 17.67 -32.13
C ALA A 273 12.99 16.83 -31.20
N GLU A 274 13.25 17.25 -29.97
CA GLU A 274 14.12 16.50 -29.04
C GLU A 274 13.45 15.19 -28.56
N ASN A 275 14.17 14.08 -28.46
CA ASN A 275 13.57 12.85 -27.94
C ASN A 275 13.45 12.91 -26.40
N ILE A 276 12.24 12.78 -25.84
CA ILE A 276 12.00 12.86 -24.38
C ILE A 276 12.75 11.78 -23.59
N TYR A 277 12.92 10.56 -24.12
CA TYR A 277 13.68 9.49 -23.48
C TYR A 277 15.17 9.82 -23.40
N SER A 278 15.70 10.57 -24.38
CA SER A 278 17.09 11.07 -24.29
C SER A 278 17.25 12.13 -23.19
N ILE A 279 16.19 12.89 -22.89
CA ILE A 279 16.17 13.88 -21.80
C ILE A 279 16.13 13.15 -20.45
N VAL A 280 15.27 12.13 -20.31
CA VAL A 280 15.25 11.26 -19.13
C VAL A 280 16.63 10.67 -18.86
N LYS A 281 17.27 10.07 -19.87
CA LYS A 281 18.61 9.49 -19.75
C LYS A 281 19.66 10.52 -19.31
N LYS A 282 19.62 11.74 -19.86
CA LYS A 282 20.52 12.84 -19.43
C LYS A 282 20.33 13.21 -17.96
N ALA A 283 19.08 13.26 -17.49
CA ALA A 283 18.80 13.53 -16.07
C ALA A 283 19.36 12.43 -15.17
N GLU A 284 19.22 11.17 -15.58
CA GLU A 284 19.74 10.00 -14.87
C GLU A 284 21.27 10.00 -14.80
N ASP A 285 21.94 10.25 -15.92
CA ASP A 285 23.41 10.31 -16.00
C ASP A 285 23.96 11.42 -15.08
N LEU A 286 23.32 12.59 -15.07
CA LEU A 286 23.68 13.70 -14.17
C LEU A 286 23.45 13.36 -12.70
N MET A 287 22.38 12.63 -12.38
CA MET A 287 22.12 12.14 -11.02
C MET A 287 23.23 11.20 -10.57
N LYS A 288 23.58 10.20 -11.40
CA LYS A 288 24.64 9.22 -11.11
C LYS A 288 25.99 9.87 -10.89
N GLN A 289 26.34 10.87 -11.71
CA GLN A 289 27.58 11.64 -11.54
C GLN A 289 27.61 12.37 -10.19
N LYS A 290 26.50 13.01 -9.79
CA LYS A 290 26.41 13.64 -8.46
C LYS A 290 26.50 12.62 -7.33
N LYS A 291 25.81 11.48 -7.45
CA LYS A 291 25.84 10.39 -6.46
C LYS A 291 27.27 9.89 -6.22
N LEU A 292 28.07 9.71 -7.27
CA LEU A 292 29.48 9.31 -7.13
C LEU A 292 30.30 10.32 -6.31
N ILE A 293 30.09 11.62 -6.51
CA ILE A 293 30.80 12.68 -5.78
C ILE A 293 30.35 12.74 -4.32
N GLN A 294 29.05 12.55 -4.06
CA GLN A 294 28.47 12.69 -2.73
C GLN A 294 28.64 11.44 -1.87
N ASN A 295 28.64 10.25 -2.46
CA ASN A 295 28.66 8.95 -1.76
C ASN A 295 29.70 8.88 -0.64
N LYS A 296 30.94 9.31 -0.89
CA LYS A 296 32.00 9.26 0.14
C LYS A 296 31.68 10.14 1.36
N LYS A 297 31.17 11.36 1.12
CA LYS A 297 30.80 12.29 2.20
C LYS A 297 29.60 11.77 2.98
N VAL A 298 28.58 11.26 2.29
CA VAL A 298 27.36 10.73 2.93
C VAL A 298 27.67 9.47 3.73
N SER A 299 28.40 8.51 3.16
CA SER A 299 28.81 7.30 3.89
C SER A 299 29.58 7.63 5.17
N ASN A 300 30.51 8.58 5.12
CA ASN A 300 31.25 9.00 6.32
C ASN A 300 30.34 9.62 7.39
N ALA A 301 29.37 10.45 6.99
CA ALA A 301 28.41 11.04 7.91
C ALA A 301 27.50 9.98 8.56
N ILE A 302 27.05 8.98 7.78
CA ILE A 302 26.27 7.85 8.28
C ILE A 302 27.10 7.01 9.26
N ILE A 303 28.35 6.67 8.92
CA ILE A 303 29.26 5.90 9.80
C ILE A 303 29.52 6.63 11.11
N SER A 304 29.74 7.95 11.06
CA SER A 304 29.90 8.77 12.26
C SER A 304 28.64 8.72 13.14
N SER A 305 27.46 8.80 12.52
CA SER A 305 26.17 8.70 13.22
C SER A 305 25.97 7.32 13.85
N ILE A 306 26.37 6.24 13.16
CA ILE A 306 26.39 4.86 13.68
C ILE A 306 27.33 4.77 14.90
N LYS A 307 28.56 5.29 14.80
CA LYS A 307 29.54 5.26 15.90
C LYS A 307 29.00 5.98 17.13
N LYS A 308 28.41 7.18 16.96
CA LYS A 308 27.78 7.95 18.03
C LYS A 308 26.61 7.20 18.68
N LYS A 309 25.80 6.50 17.88
CA LYS A 309 24.68 5.69 18.40
C LYS A 309 25.17 4.44 19.13
N LEU A 310 26.24 3.82 18.64
CA LEU A 310 26.86 2.67 19.28
C LEU A 310 27.34 3.03 20.69
N SER A 311 28.10 4.12 20.83
CA SER A 311 28.61 4.58 22.13
C SER A 311 27.51 5.00 23.11
N ALA A 312 26.37 5.51 22.61
CA ALA A 312 25.21 5.82 23.47
C ALA A 312 24.43 4.56 23.92
N LYS A 313 24.56 3.45 23.18
CA LYS A 313 23.87 2.18 23.45
C LYS A 313 24.72 1.19 24.24
N SER A 314 26.01 1.07 23.94
CA SER A 314 26.92 0.15 24.63
C SER A 314 27.44 0.80 25.91
N TYR A 315 27.67 -0.03 26.93
CA TYR A 315 28.39 0.37 28.14
C TYR A 315 29.91 0.52 27.89
N GLU A 316 30.36 0.33 26.64
CA GLU A 316 31.75 0.54 26.25
C GLU A 316 32.06 2.03 26.39
N SER A 317 32.83 2.38 27.43
CA SER A 317 33.37 3.72 27.55
C SER A 317 34.26 4.02 26.34
N THR A 318 34.29 5.27 25.91
CA THR A 318 35.24 5.76 24.90
C THR A 318 36.68 5.34 25.21
N GLU A 319 37.03 5.27 26.50
CA GLU A 319 38.33 4.80 26.99
C GLU A 319 38.61 3.33 26.66
N ALA A 320 37.60 2.45 26.72
CA ALA A 320 37.79 1.03 26.39
C ALA A 320 38.10 0.83 24.90
N ALA A 321 37.40 1.57 24.04
CA ALA A 321 37.65 1.57 22.60
C ALA A 321 39.04 2.16 22.26
N GLU A 322 39.42 3.26 22.90
CA GLU A 322 40.74 3.87 22.75
C GLU A 322 41.87 2.95 23.22
N ARG A 323 41.66 2.24 24.34
CA ARG A 323 42.62 1.26 24.85
C ARG A 323 42.81 0.11 23.87
N LEU A 324 41.73 -0.45 23.31
CA LEU A 324 41.82 -1.52 22.31
C LEU A 324 42.60 -1.05 21.08
N ARG A 325 42.29 0.14 20.57
CA ARG A 325 42.97 0.73 19.42
C ARG A 325 44.47 0.93 19.69
N LYS A 326 44.82 1.43 20.89
CA LYS A 326 46.23 1.58 21.30
C LYS A 326 46.95 0.23 21.33
N LEU A 327 46.36 -0.78 21.97
CA LEU A 327 46.93 -2.13 22.02
C LEU A 327 47.13 -2.73 20.63
N ALA A 328 46.16 -2.57 19.74
CA ALA A 328 46.25 -3.05 18.37
C ALA A 328 47.40 -2.37 17.59
N LEU A 329 47.59 -1.06 17.75
CA LEU A 329 48.68 -0.32 17.13
C LEU A 329 50.05 -0.67 17.71
N ASP A 330 50.14 -0.87 19.02
CA ASP A 330 51.39 -1.27 19.68
C ASP A 330 51.79 -2.70 19.27
N PHE A 331 50.81 -3.61 19.13
CA PHE A 331 51.02 -4.94 18.59
C PHE A 331 51.47 -4.91 17.12
N ALA A 332 50.85 -4.10 16.27
CA ALA A 332 51.25 -3.92 14.87
C ALA A 332 52.71 -3.48 14.74
N LYS A 333 53.15 -2.53 15.59
CA LYS A 333 54.55 -2.09 15.63
C LYS A 333 55.48 -3.21 16.07
N PHE A 334 55.10 -3.98 17.10
CA PHE A 334 55.90 -5.09 17.61
C PHE A 334 56.17 -6.14 16.52
N ILE A 335 55.14 -6.51 15.75
CA ILE A 335 55.27 -7.48 14.65
C ILE A 335 55.77 -6.86 13.33
N LYS A 336 56.07 -5.56 13.32
CA LYS A 336 56.52 -4.79 12.13
C LYS A 336 55.55 -4.88 10.96
N LEU A 337 54.25 -4.78 11.26
CA LEU A 337 53.19 -4.86 10.26
C LEU A 337 53.31 -3.70 9.25
N PRO A 338 53.13 -3.95 7.95
CA PRO A 338 53.12 -2.89 6.93
C PRO A 338 52.11 -1.78 7.24
N LYS A 339 52.40 -0.57 6.77
CA LYS A 339 51.56 0.61 7.03
C LYS A 339 50.09 0.42 6.58
N PRO A 340 49.79 -0.12 5.37
CA PRO A 340 48.40 -0.36 4.95
C PRO A 340 47.64 -1.32 5.87
N GLU A 341 48.31 -2.37 6.35
CA GLU A 341 47.72 -3.35 7.26
C GLU A 341 47.55 -2.79 8.67
N THR A 342 48.49 -1.96 9.14
CA THR A 342 48.39 -1.23 10.41
C THR A 342 47.19 -0.29 10.42
N ASP A 343 46.94 0.41 9.30
CA ASP A 343 45.80 1.31 9.17
C ASP A 343 44.47 0.54 9.12
N SER A 344 44.44 -0.62 8.45
CA SER A 344 43.29 -1.54 8.48
C SER A 344 43.02 -2.09 9.87
N LEU A 345 44.05 -2.48 10.62
CA LEU A 345 43.92 -2.96 12.00
C LEU A 345 43.40 -1.87 12.94
N ALA A 346 43.84 -0.63 12.76
CA ALA A 346 43.33 0.51 13.53
C ALA A 346 41.84 0.74 13.26
N LEU A 347 41.41 0.66 12.00
CA LEU A 347 40.00 0.75 11.62
C LEU A 347 39.19 -0.43 12.18
N LEU A 348 39.73 -1.65 12.14
CA LEU A 348 39.07 -2.82 12.72
C LEU A 348 38.89 -2.65 14.24
N ALA A 349 39.89 -2.18 14.96
CA ALA A 349 39.76 -1.89 16.39
C ALA A 349 38.62 -0.88 16.68
N ASP A 350 38.49 0.16 15.84
CA ASP A 350 37.43 1.17 15.97
C ASP A 350 36.02 0.65 15.62
N PHE A 351 35.89 -0.35 14.74
CA PHE A 351 34.62 -0.72 14.10
C PHE A 351 34.24 -2.20 14.18
N HIS A 352 35.03 -3.09 14.79
CA HIS A 352 34.73 -4.52 14.91
C HIS A 352 33.32 -4.80 15.46
N ASN A 353 32.85 -4.00 16.42
CA ASN A 353 31.54 -4.11 17.04
C ASN A 353 30.44 -3.28 16.38
N ILE A 354 30.66 -2.70 15.18
CA ILE A 354 29.71 -1.76 14.54
C ILE A 354 28.31 -2.35 14.35
N GLY A 355 28.20 -3.67 14.14
CA GLY A 355 26.91 -4.36 13.99
C GLY A 355 26.05 -4.39 15.25
N LYS A 356 26.61 -4.10 16.44
CA LYS A 356 25.82 -3.97 17.68
C LYS A 356 24.79 -2.83 17.59
N VAL A 357 24.94 -1.89 16.63
CA VAL A 357 23.98 -0.79 16.41
C VAL A 357 22.54 -1.27 16.19
N ALA A 358 22.39 -2.42 15.53
CA ALA A 358 21.09 -3.02 15.20
C ALA A 358 20.48 -3.80 16.36
N ILE A 359 21.25 -4.12 17.40
CA ILE A 359 20.78 -4.86 18.55
C ILE A 359 19.98 -3.94 19.48
N LYS A 360 18.90 -4.47 20.07
CA LYS A 360 18.05 -3.72 21.01
C LYS A 360 18.82 -3.43 22.30
N LYS A 361 18.64 -2.23 22.87
CA LYS A 361 19.34 -1.80 24.08
C LYS A 361 19.13 -2.78 25.23
N ASN A 362 17.90 -3.22 25.48
CA ASN A 362 17.56 -4.17 26.55
C ASN A 362 18.28 -5.53 26.43
N ILE A 363 18.68 -5.94 25.23
CA ILE A 363 19.51 -7.14 25.00
C ILE A 363 21.00 -6.79 25.24
N LEU A 364 21.48 -5.66 24.70
CA LEU A 364 22.87 -5.22 24.84
C LEU A 364 23.32 -4.96 26.28
N ILE A 365 22.45 -4.36 27.12
CA ILE A 365 22.79 -3.98 28.50
C ILE A 365 22.23 -4.96 29.55
N LYS A 366 21.74 -6.13 29.13
CA LYS A 366 21.15 -7.11 30.05
C LYS A 366 22.21 -7.62 31.02
N LYS A 367 21.98 -7.44 32.33
CA LYS A 367 22.91 -7.91 33.39
C LYS A 367 22.78 -9.41 33.66
N THR A 368 21.64 -10.01 33.31
CA THR A 368 21.38 -11.45 33.46
C THR A 368 21.74 -12.20 32.18
N LYS A 369 21.92 -13.52 32.28
CA LYS A 369 22.14 -14.38 31.12
C LYS A 369 21.05 -14.15 30.05
N LEU A 370 21.47 -14.03 28.80
CA LEU A 370 20.57 -13.88 27.66
C LEU A 370 19.81 -15.19 27.44
N ALA A 371 18.52 -15.09 27.14
CA ALA A 371 17.73 -16.23 26.68
C ALA A 371 18.23 -16.70 25.31
N GLU A 372 17.96 -17.95 24.94
CA GLU A 372 18.47 -18.53 23.69
C GLU A 372 18.14 -17.65 22.47
N GLY A 373 16.89 -17.19 22.34
CA GLY A 373 16.51 -16.29 21.24
C GLY A 373 17.21 -14.92 21.26
N GLU A 374 17.52 -14.39 22.45
CA GLU A 374 18.28 -13.12 22.57
C GLU A 374 19.76 -13.32 22.22
N TRP A 375 20.31 -14.50 22.53
CA TRP A 375 21.69 -14.86 22.20
C TRP A 375 21.88 -15.08 20.70
N GLN A 376 20.90 -15.70 20.03
CA GLN A 376 20.90 -15.81 18.56
C GLN A 376 20.91 -14.42 17.91
N ILE A 377 20.12 -13.47 18.43
CA ILE A 377 20.16 -12.07 17.97
C ILE A 377 21.55 -11.45 18.18
N MET A 378 22.19 -11.67 19.33
CA MET A 378 23.54 -11.16 19.60
C MET A 378 24.58 -11.73 18.63
N LYS A 379 24.47 -13.01 18.26
CA LYS A 379 25.37 -13.68 17.32
C LYS A 379 25.31 -13.12 15.89
N MET A 380 24.24 -12.42 15.52
CA MET A 380 24.11 -11.81 14.19
C MET A 380 24.93 -10.52 14.01
N HIS A 381 25.47 -9.93 15.09
CA HIS A 381 26.14 -8.63 14.97
C HIS A 381 27.39 -8.62 14.08
N PRO A 382 28.21 -9.69 13.95
CA PRO A 382 29.32 -9.71 12.99
C PRO A 382 28.83 -9.67 11.55
N GLU A 383 27.76 -10.39 11.22
CA GLU A 383 27.13 -10.38 9.88
C GLU A 383 26.52 -9.01 9.55
N ILE A 384 25.88 -8.36 10.52
CA ILE A 384 25.38 -6.99 10.37
C ILE A 384 26.56 -6.03 10.17
N GLY A 385 27.61 -6.16 10.99
CA GLY A 385 28.83 -5.35 10.90
C GLY A 385 29.51 -5.49 9.54
N PHE A 386 29.62 -6.72 9.03
CA PHE A 386 30.11 -7.04 7.70
C PHE A 386 29.32 -6.31 6.60
N ARG A 387 27.97 -6.37 6.63
CA ARG A 387 27.13 -5.70 5.64
C ARG A 387 27.31 -4.18 5.66
N ILE A 388 27.32 -3.58 6.85
CA ILE A 388 27.57 -2.13 7.02
C ILE A 388 28.95 -1.77 6.45
N ALA A 389 29.98 -2.54 6.79
CA ALA A 389 31.34 -2.28 6.35
C ALA A 389 31.49 -2.44 4.83
N LYS A 390 30.89 -3.48 4.23
CA LYS A 390 30.93 -3.75 2.80
C LYS A 390 30.22 -2.68 1.97
N SER A 391 29.13 -2.12 2.51
CA SER A 391 28.37 -1.02 1.89
C SER A 391 29.08 0.35 2.03
N SER A 392 30.20 0.43 2.74
CA SER A 392 31.04 1.63 2.87
C SER A 392 32.34 1.48 2.07
N THR A 393 32.67 2.50 1.27
CA THR A 393 33.97 2.55 0.56
C THR A 393 35.17 2.66 1.50
N GLN A 394 34.98 3.15 2.73
CA GLN A 394 36.06 3.30 3.71
C GLN A 394 36.29 2.01 4.50
N LEU A 395 35.23 1.26 4.81
CA LEU A 395 35.29 0.11 5.70
C LEU A 395 35.30 -1.22 4.92
N SER A 396 35.13 -1.20 3.60
CA SER A 396 35.06 -2.41 2.78
C SER A 396 36.30 -3.30 2.92
N GLN A 397 37.47 -2.71 3.19
CA GLN A 397 38.73 -3.43 3.35
C GLN A 397 38.82 -4.23 4.67
N ILE A 398 38.02 -3.87 5.68
CA ILE A 398 37.98 -4.57 6.98
C ILE A 398 36.73 -5.44 7.16
N ALA A 399 35.85 -5.50 6.15
CA ALA A 399 34.56 -6.16 6.28
C ALA A 399 34.71 -7.65 6.65
N ASP A 400 35.56 -8.38 5.94
CA ASP A 400 35.79 -9.81 6.19
C ASP A 400 36.36 -10.05 7.60
N ALA A 401 37.24 -9.17 8.07
CA ALA A 401 37.76 -9.24 9.44
C ALA A 401 36.68 -8.96 10.50
N ILE A 402 35.72 -8.07 10.23
CA ILE A 402 34.56 -7.85 11.11
C ILE A 402 33.68 -9.11 11.17
N LEU A 403 33.50 -9.81 10.05
CA LEU A 403 32.72 -11.04 10.02
C LEU A 403 33.37 -12.13 10.89
N ALA A 404 34.69 -12.30 10.72
CA ALA A 404 35.45 -13.39 11.32
C ALA A 404 35.89 -13.14 12.77
N HIS A 405 35.72 -11.94 13.35
CA HIS A 405 36.32 -11.62 14.66
C HIS A 405 35.79 -12.43 15.85
N HIS A 406 34.66 -13.14 15.66
CA HIS A 406 34.09 -14.08 16.63
C HIS A 406 34.18 -15.55 16.18
N GLU A 407 34.84 -15.82 15.05
CA GLU A 407 35.11 -17.20 14.64
C GLU A 407 36.14 -17.83 15.57
N ASN A 408 35.71 -18.89 16.22
CA ASN A 408 36.58 -19.77 16.96
C ASN A 408 37.11 -20.82 15.98
N TRP A 409 38.35 -20.62 15.50
CA TRP A 409 39.07 -21.55 14.61
C TRP A 409 39.74 -22.69 15.38
N ASP A 410 39.28 -22.99 16.60
CA ASP A 410 39.79 -24.03 17.50
C ASP A 410 38.91 -25.27 17.57
#